data_AF-A0A817RJ56-F1
#
_entry.id   AF-A0A817RJ56-F1
#
_cell.length_a   1.000
_cell.length_b   1.000
_cell.length_c   1.000
_cell.angle_alpha   90.00
_cell.angle_beta   90.00
_cell.angle_gamma   90.00
#
_symmetry.space_group_name_H-M   'P 1'
#
loop_
_entity.id
_entity.type
_entity.pdbx_description
1 polymer ?
#
loop_
_entity_poly.entity_id
_entity_poly.type
_entity_poly.pdbx_seq_one_letter_code
_entity_poly.pdbx_strand_id
1 'polypeptide(L)'
;NNASAAARNICAALGEGAVADRTCRDWFKRFREGDMPLEDRPRSGRPIESDIERLKVPIQDNPRLTIRELSAMLGYNQSTIDRHLHEIGKLINLEHGFHIN
;
A
#
# COMPACT_ATOMS: atom_id res chain seq x y z
N ASN A 1 31.30 -16.26 -2.43
CA ASN A 1 30.72 -14.95 -2.79
C ASN A 1 30.22 -14.27 -1.52
N ASN A 2 30.46 -12.97 -1.31
CA ASN A 2 30.04 -12.26 -0.10
C ASN A 2 29.40 -10.89 -0.45
N ALA A 3 28.66 -10.30 0.49
CA ALA A 3 27.88 -9.08 0.24
C ALA A 3 28.72 -7.90 -0.26
N SER A 4 29.92 -7.69 0.29
CA SER A 4 30.78 -6.56 -0.09
C SER A 4 31.47 -6.76 -1.45
N ALA A 5 31.71 -8.01 -1.88
CA ALA A 5 32.13 -8.29 -3.24
C ALA A 5 30.99 -8.04 -4.24
N ALA A 6 29.76 -8.45 -3.90
CA ALA A 6 28.59 -8.18 -4.72
C ALA A 6 28.32 -6.67 -4.87
N ALA A 7 28.40 -5.90 -3.78
CA ALA A 7 28.22 -4.44 -3.80
C ALA A 7 29.23 -3.76 -4.75
N ARG A 8 30.52 -4.15 -4.69
CA ARG A 8 31.56 -3.62 -5.58
C ARG A 8 31.28 -3.96 -7.04
N ASN A 9 30.89 -5.20 -7.34
CA ASN A 9 30.57 -5.61 -8.70
C ASN A 9 29.36 -4.85 -9.26
N ILE A 10 28.33 -4.62 -8.44
CA ILE A 10 27.15 -3.85 -8.82
C ILE A 10 27.52 -2.38 -9.09
N CYS A 11 28.27 -1.74 -8.20
CA CYS A 11 28.71 -0.36 -8.42
C CYS A 11 29.66 -0.24 -9.63
N ALA A 12 30.52 -1.24 -9.88
CA ALA A 12 31.38 -1.24 -11.06
C ALA A 12 30.57 -1.37 -12.37
N ALA A 13 29.45 -2.09 -12.37
CA ALA A 13 28.61 -2.30 -13.54
C ALA A 13 27.57 -1.19 -13.77
N LEU A 14 26.99 -0.63 -12.70
CA LEU A 14 25.85 0.29 -12.76
C LEU A 14 26.18 1.74 -12.34
N GLY A 15 27.41 1.98 -11.88
CA GLY A 15 27.86 3.29 -11.43
C GLY A 15 28.05 3.38 -9.92
N GLU A 16 28.91 4.31 -9.51
CA GLU A 16 29.17 4.57 -8.10
C GLU A 16 27.88 4.99 -7.38
N GLY A 17 27.59 4.35 -6.24
CA GLY A 17 26.37 4.60 -5.47
C GLY A 17 25.13 3.83 -5.94
N ALA A 18 25.23 2.96 -6.96
CA ALA A 18 24.10 2.15 -7.44
C ALA A 18 23.49 1.25 -6.35
N VAL A 19 24.29 0.80 -5.38
CA VAL A 19 23.80 0.08 -4.21
C VAL A 19 24.59 0.46 -2.96
N ALA A 20 23.89 0.66 -1.84
CA ALA A 20 24.53 0.82 -0.55
C ALA A 20 25.00 -0.55 -0.03
N ASP A 21 26.16 -0.58 0.60
CA ASP A 21 26.74 -1.79 1.20
C ASP A 21 25.80 -2.42 2.27
N ARG A 22 25.02 -1.59 2.98
CA ARG A 22 23.93 -2.06 3.86
C ARG A 22 22.85 -2.82 3.09
N THR A 23 22.35 -2.26 1.99
CA THR A 23 21.33 -2.90 1.14
C THR A 23 21.81 -4.24 0.62
N CYS A 24 23.08 -4.33 0.16
CA CYS A 24 23.66 -5.59 -0.28
C CYS A 24 23.72 -6.64 0.84
N ARG A 25 24.09 -6.25 2.07
CA ARG A 25 24.08 -7.16 3.21
C ARG A 25 22.68 -7.67 3.55
N ASP A 26 21.69 -6.80 3.54
CA ASP A 26 20.30 -7.14 3.87
C ASP A 26 19.74 -8.15 2.85
N TRP A 27 19.96 -7.92 1.55
CA TRP A 27 19.60 -8.88 0.50
C TRP A 27 20.36 -10.20 0.61
N PHE A 28 21.66 -10.16 0.90
CA PHE A 28 22.46 -11.38 1.06
C PHE A 28 21.98 -12.24 2.24
N LYS A 29 21.51 -11.60 3.32
CA LYS A 29 20.87 -12.31 4.44
C LYS A 29 19.56 -12.95 4.01
N ARG A 30 18.66 -12.19 3.36
CA ARG A 30 17.36 -12.67 2.87
C ARG A 30 17.51 -13.89 1.96
N PHE A 31 18.41 -13.82 0.98
CA PHE A 31 18.66 -14.93 0.06
C PHE A 31 19.23 -16.17 0.77
N ARG A 32 20.08 -16.01 1.80
CA ARG A 32 20.55 -17.15 2.60
C ARG A 32 19.44 -17.81 3.42
N GLU A 33 18.40 -17.07 3.75
CA GLU A 33 17.21 -17.56 4.47
C GLU A 33 16.14 -18.12 3.51
N GLY A 34 16.41 -18.14 2.20
CA GLY A 34 15.47 -18.64 1.18
C GLY A 34 14.38 -17.63 0.77
N ASP A 35 14.47 -16.38 1.22
CA ASP A 35 13.56 -15.30 0.82
C ASP A 35 13.99 -14.72 -0.53
N MET A 36 13.50 -15.36 -1.59
CA MET A 36 13.84 -15.07 -2.99
C MET A 36 13.01 -13.97 -3.71
N PRO A 37 11.80 -13.57 -3.26
CA PRO A 37 11.06 -12.49 -3.91
C PRO A 37 11.86 -11.19 -3.94
N LEU A 38 11.98 -10.61 -5.15
CA LEU A 38 12.69 -9.34 -5.37
C LEU A 38 11.77 -8.14 -5.22
N GLU A 39 10.47 -8.36 -5.31
CA GLU A 39 9.44 -7.35 -5.16
C GLU A 39 9.45 -6.77 -3.74
N ASP A 40 9.11 -5.49 -3.65
CA ASP A 40 8.82 -4.87 -2.36
C ASP A 40 7.66 -5.63 -1.72
N ARG A 41 7.89 -6.11 -0.49
CA ARG A 41 6.80 -6.62 0.34
C ARG A 41 5.77 -5.50 0.56
N PRO A 42 4.49 -5.85 0.79
CA PRO A 42 3.48 -4.86 1.17
C PRO A 42 4.05 -3.97 2.27
N ARG A 43 4.12 -2.66 1.99
CA ARG A 43 4.67 -1.71 2.95
C ARG A 43 3.73 -1.65 4.14
N SER A 44 4.30 -1.62 5.35
CA SER A 44 3.53 -1.29 6.54
C SER A 44 2.97 0.12 6.39
N GLY A 45 1.68 0.22 6.18
CA GLY A 45 0.91 1.46 6.12
C GLY A 45 -0.42 1.26 6.82
N ARG A 46 -1.19 2.34 7.02
CA ARG A 46 -2.55 2.22 7.58
C ARG A 46 -3.40 1.36 6.62
N PRO A 47 -3.98 0.24 7.07
CA PRO A 47 -4.81 -0.60 6.19
C PRO A 47 -6.06 0.17 5.78
N ILE A 48 -6.07 0.67 4.55
CA ILE A 48 -7.18 1.48 4.01
C ILE A 48 -8.45 0.63 3.91
N GLU A 49 -8.29 -0.66 3.65
CA GLU A 49 -9.36 -1.66 3.55
C GLU A 49 -10.18 -1.73 4.84
N SER A 50 -9.52 -1.73 6.00
CA SER A 50 -10.21 -1.76 7.29
C SER A 50 -11.05 -0.51 7.56
N ASP A 51 -10.57 0.66 7.12
CA ASP A 51 -11.32 1.92 7.26
C ASP A 51 -12.50 1.97 6.27
N ILE A 52 -12.31 1.45 5.05
CA ILE A 52 -13.34 1.36 4.02
C ILE A 52 -14.48 0.43 4.43
N GLU A 53 -14.18 -0.76 4.97
CA GLU A 53 -15.22 -1.70 5.43
C GLU A 53 -16.07 -1.10 6.56
N ARG A 54 -15.45 -0.34 7.48
CA ARG A 54 -16.18 0.37 8.55
C ARG A 54 -17.08 1.49 8.01
N LEU A 55 -16.75 2.07 6.86
CA LEU A 55 -17.54 3.08 6.16
C LEU A 55 -18.67 2.49 5.32
N LYS A 56 -18.47 1.31 4.72
CA LYS A 56 -19.48 0.64 3.88
C LYS A 56 -20.76 0.33 4.67
N VAL A 57 -20.65 -0.15 5.90
CA VAL A 57 -21.79 -0.53 6.74
C VAL A 57 -22.80 0.62 6.92
N PRO A 58 -22.43 1.80 7.46
CA PRO A 58 -23.38 2.90 7.64
C PRO A 58 -23.89 3.49 6.31
N ILE A 59 -23.10 3.46 5.24
CA ILE A 59 -23.52 3.96 3.91
C ILE A 59 -24.56 3.03 3.28
N GLN A 60 -24.39 1.71 3.43
CA GLN A 60 -25.35 0.72 2.94
C GLN A 60 -26.67 0.80 3.71
N ASP A 61 -26.62 1.03 5.02
CA ASP A 61 -27.81 1.22 5.86
C ASP A 61 -28.54 2.53 5.54
N ASN A 62 -27.80 3.64 5.38
CA ASN A 62 -28.35 4.92 5.00
C ASN A 62 -27.42 5.71 4.05
N PRO A 63 -27.68 5.67 2.73
CA PRO A 63 -26.84 6.35 1.74
C PRO A 63 -26.98 7.88 1.75
N ARG A 64 -27.87 8.44 2.57
CA ARG A 64 -28.07 9.90 2.69
C ARG A 64 -27.23 10.54 3.80
N LEU A 65 -26.44 9.76 4.53
CA LEU A 65 -25.56 10.28 5.57
C LEU A 65 -24.55 11.28 5.00
N THR A 66 -24.40 12.41 5.67
CA THR A 66 -23.43 13.43 5.34
C THR A 66 -22.03 13.06 5.85
N ILE A 67 -20.99 13.65 5.24
CA ILE A 67 -19.59 13.48 5.67
C ILE A 67 -19.42 13.86 7.16
N ARG A 68 -20.15 14.88 7.63
CA ARG A 68 -20.09 15.35 9.02
C ARG A 68 -20.71 14.33 9.98
N GLU A 69 -21.82 13.70 9.62
CA GLU A 69 -22.45 12.64 10.42
C GLU A 69 -21.56 11.40 10.48
N LEU A 70 -21.03 10.96 9.34
CA LEU A 70 -20.08 9.84 9.26
C LEU A 70 -18.80 10.09 10.08
N SER A 71 -18.27 11.32 10.03
CA SER A 71 -17.13 11.76 10.84
C SER A 71 -17.43 11.66 12.33
N ALA A 72 -18.60 12.13 12.77
CA ALA A 72 -19.01 12.05 14.17
C ALA A 72 -19.26 10.60 14.64
N MET A 73 -19.84 9.76 13.78
CA MET A 73 -20.12 8.35 14.08
C MET A 73 -18.85 7.51 14.19
N LEU A 74 -17.88 7.73 13.29
CA LEU A 74 -16.67 6.89 13.17
C LEU A 74 -15.45 7.48 13.88
N GLY A 75 -15.51 8.73 14.32
CA GLY A 75 -14.39 9.44 14.96
C GLY A 75 -13.26 9.79 13.98
N TYR A 76 -13.52 9.78 12.67
CA TYR A 76 -12.55 10.16 11.66
C TYR A 76 -12.69 11.63 11.28
N ASN A 77 -11.60 12.25 10.83
CA ASN A 77 -11.68 13.58 10.23
C ASN A 77 -12.52 13.53 8.94
N GLN A 78 -13.30 14.57 8.68
CA GLN A 78 -14.10 14.72 7.45
C GLN A 78 -13.27 14.51 6.18
N SER A 79 -12.01 14.98 6.13
CA SER A 79 -11.11 14.75 4.98
C SER A 79 -10.75 13.27 4.78
N THR A 80 -10.73 12.49 5.86
CA THR A 80 -10.49 11.05 5.81
C THR A 80 -11.74 10.34 5.29
N ILE A 81 -12.93 10.74 5.76
CA ILE A 81 -14.22 10.25 5.26
C ILE A 81 -14.35 10.53 3.76
N ASP A 82 -14.10 11.77 3.33
CA ASP A 82 -14.18 12.20 1.93
C ASP A 82 -13.27 11.36 1.02
N ARG A 83 -12.01 11.20 1.40
CA ARG A 83 -11.06 10.35 0.67
C ARG A 83 -11.53 8.90 0.58
N HIS A 84 -12.03 8.33 1.67
CA HIS A 84 -12.50 6.94 1.67
C HIS A 84 -13.78 6.77 0.84
N LEU A 85 -14.70 7.74 0.82
CA LEU A 85 -15.88 7.73 -0.05
C LEU A 85 -15.49 7.70 -1.53
N HIS A 86 -14.48 8.50 -1.91
CA HIS A 86 -13.92 8.48 -3.27
C HIS A 86 -13.34 7.10 -3.64
N GLU A 87 -12.60 6.46 -2.72
CA GLU A 87 -12.06 5.12 -2.96
C GLU A 87 -13.17 4.06 -3.02
N ILE A 88 -14.21 4.14 -2.19
CA ILE A 88 -15.39 3.26 -2.26
C ILE A 88 -16.07 3.40 -3.63
N GLY A 89 -16.26 4.63 -4.12
CA GLY A 89 -16.82 4.87 -5.44
C GLY A 89 -15.98 4.24 -6.56
N LYS A 90 -14.65 4.33 -6.48
CA LYS A 90 -13.74 3.65 -7.43
C LYS A 90 -13.88 2.13 -7.36
N LEU A 91 -13.91 1.55 -6.16
CA LEU A 91 -14.06 0.11 -5.96
C LEU A 91 -15.38 -0.41 -6.54
N ILE A 92 -16.49 0.29 -6.29
CA ILE A 92 -17.80 -0.05 -6.85
C ILE A 92 -17.77 0.02 -8.37
N ASN A 93 -17.16 1.06 -8.95
CA ASN A 93 -17.04 1.18 -10.41
C ASN A 93 -16.14 0.09 -11.03
N LEU A 94 -15.13 -0.39 -10.28
CA LEU A 94 -14.28 -1.50 -10.72
C LEU A 94 -15.00 -2.85 -10.62
N GLU A 95 -15.81 -3.07 -9.57
CA GLU A 95 -16.60 -4.30 -9.39
C GLU A 95 -17.77 -4.39 -10.39
N HIS A 96 -18.35 -3.25 -10.78
CA HIS A 96 -19.46 -3.17 -11.74
C HIS A 96 -18.98 -2.83 -13.17
N GLY A 97 -17.66 -2.82 -13.40
CA GLY A 97 -16.98 -2.28 -14.58
C GLY A 97 -16.90 -3.17 -15.83
N PHE A 98 -17.85 -4.08 -16.05
CA PHE A 98 -18.28 -4.46 -17.41
C PHE A 98 -19.76 -4.10 -17.56
N HIS A 99 -20.00 -2.83 -17.84
CA HIS A 99 -20.97 -2.28 -18.80
C HIS A 99 -21.32 -0.86 -18.38
N ILE A 100 -20.90 0.13 -19.17
CA ILE A 100 -21.80 1.06 -19.86
C ILE A 100 -21.02 1.95 -20.83
N ASN A 101 -21.56 2.02 -22.06
CA ASN A 101 -21.29 2.83 -23.26
C ASN A 101 -20.06 3.75 -23.30
#